data_AF-A0A1U8J0L3-F1
#
_entry.id   AF-A0A1U8J0L3-F1
#
_cell.length_a   1.000
_cell.length_b   1.000
_cell.length_c   1.000
_cell.angle_alpha   90.00
_cell.angle_beta   90.00
_cell.angle_gamma   90.00
#
_symmetry.space_group_name_H-M   'P 1'
#
loop_
_entity.id
_entity.type
_entity.pdbx_description
1 polymer ?
#
loop_
_entity_poly.entity_id
_entity_poly.type
_entity_poly.pdbx_seq_one_letter_code
_entity_poly.pdbx_strand_id
1 'polypeptide(L)'
;MQKWYEKYPVFKSKDLYLAGSSFAGHFVPNLANALLDDNKQSKQSKFNLKGLVLGNPMLRKKLDDLAKIDFFFSRKMINSSLYNEIKKECNAIDENNYFSSIKTTWSAKCKNLVFEADLAAFKTDAHNFSPQKLFDVFHPPCAETEQDLNLGKQVPIVSTEVDMCHPLRVQFYFNLPEVQKAFHGNQTNLSYRWKGYFT
;
A
#
# COMPACT_ATOMS: atom_id res chain seq x y z
N MET A 1 -12.19 -11.34 -15.48
CA MET A 1 -12.69 -12.62 -14.94
C MET A 1 -13.38 -13.49 -16.00
N GLN A 2 -14.34 -12.97 -16.78
CA GLN A 2 -15.05 -13.76 -17.80
C GLN A 2 -14.11 -14.49 -18.79
N LYS A 3 -13.16 -13.79 -19.42
CA LYS A 3 -12.13 -14.40 -20.29
C LYS A 3 -11.29 -15.49 -19.61
N TRP A 4 -11.04 -15.34 -18.32
CA TRP A 4 -10.30 -16.36 -17.57
C TRP A 4 -11.14 -17.64 -17.42
N TYR A 5 -12.44 -17.53 -17.13
CA TYR A 5 -13.35 -18.66 -17.14
C TYR A 5 -13.63 -19.24 -18.52
N GLU A 6 -13.57 -18.46 -19.60
CA GLU A 6 -13.60 -19.00 -20.97
C GLU A 6 -12.41 -19.91 -21.23
N LYS A 7 -11.21 -19.49 -20.78
CA LYS A 7 -9.99 -20.29 -20.89
C LYS A 7 -9.97 -21.49 -19.94
N TYR A 8 -10.55 -21.35 -18.74
CA TYR A 8 -10.56 -22.37 -17.70
C TYR A 8 -11.98 -22.67 -17.19
N PRO A 9 -12.83 -23.29 -18.03
CA PRO A 9 -14.26 -23.45 -17.74
C PRO A 9 -14.56 -24.35 -16.53
N VAL A 10 -13.64 -25.26 -16.17
CA VAL A 10 -13.79 -26.17 -15.01
C VAL A 10 -13.95 -25.44 -13.68
N PHE A 11 -13.52 -24.18 -13.60
CA PHE A 11 -13.62 -23.36 -12.40
C PHE A 11 -14.92 -22.55 -12.30
N LYS A 12 -15.74 -22.51 -13.36
CA LYS A 12 -17.00 -21.72 -13.37
C LYS A 12 -17.96 -22.11 -12.25
N SER A 13 -18.03 -23.40 -11.91
CA SER A 13 -18.89 -23.94 -10.86
C SER A 13 -18.23 -23.95 -9.47
N LYS A 14 -16.93 -23.62 -9.38
CA LYS A 14 -16.19 -23.65 -8.11
C LYS A 14 -16.50 -22.42 -7.29
N ASP A 15 -16.37 -22.56 -5.98
CA ASP A 15 -16.45 -21.44 -5.06
C ASP A 15 -15.33 -20.44 -5.36
N LEU A 16 -15.72 -19.18 -5.55
CA LEU A 16 -14.81 -18.08 -5.81
C LEU A 16 -14.62 -17.27 -4.53
N TYR A 17 -13.36 -17.11 -4.12
CA TYR A 17 -12.95 -16.19 -3.06
C TYR A 17 -12.02 -15.16 -3.66
N LEU A 18 -12.22 -13.89 -3.33
CA LEU A 18 -11.33 -12.81 -3.77
C LEU A 18 -10.44 -12.41 -2.59
N ALA A 19 -9.13 -12.46 -2.79
CA ALA A 19 -8.16 -12.09 -1.77
C ALA A 19 -7.30 -10.93 -2.23
N GLY A 20 -6.83 -10.12 -1.29
CA GLY A 20 -5.89 -9.04 -1.56
C GLY A 20 -5.34 -8.41 -0.29
N SER A 21 -4.25 -7.66 -0.41
CA SER A 21 -3.65 -6.94 0.71
C SER A 21 -3.37 -5.48 0.38
N SER A 22 -3.13 -4.66 1.41
CA SER A 22 -2.78 -3.24 1.23
C SER A 22 -3.86 -2.49 0.43
N PHE A 23 -3.49 -1.79 -0.65
CA PHE A 23 -4.43 -1.04 -1.50
C PHE A 23 -5.50 -1.92 -2.17
N ALA A 24 -5.33 -3.25 -2.18
CA ALA A 24 -6.37 -4.16 -2.63
C ALA A 24 -7.63 -4.14 -1.73
N GLY A 25 -7.57 -3.51 -0.56
CA GLY A 25 -8.77 -3.11 0.20
C GLY A 25 -9.75 -2.26 -0.61
N HIS A 26 -9.31 -1.59 -1.68
CA HIS A 26 -10.19 -0.96 -2.66
C HIS A 26 -10.51 -1.88 -3.83
N PHE A 27 -9.53 -2.56 -4.42
CA PHE A 27 -9.75 -3.36 -5.63
C PHE A 27 -10.67 -4.55 -5.40
N VAL A 28 -10.48 -5.29 -4.31
CA VAL A 28 -11.21 -6.54 -4.05
C VAL A 28 -12.70 -6.27 -3.81
N PRO A 29 -13.12 -5.33 -2.94
CA PRO A 29 -14.55 -5.03 -2.79
C PRO A 29 -15.19 -4.44 -4.05
N ASN A 30 -14.48 -3.58 -4.79
CA ASN A 30 -15.01 -3.03 -6.04
C ASN A 30 -15.19 -4.11 -7.13
N LEU A 31 -14.22 -5.03 -7.25
CA LEU A 31 -14.34 -6.17 -8.15
C LEU A 31 -15.49 -7.08 -7.71
N ALA A 32 -15.63 -7.36 -6.41
CA ALA A 32 -16.73 -8.16 -5.88
C ALA A 32 -18.09 -7.57 -6.27
N ASN A 33 -18.28 -6.26 -6.09
CA ASN A 33 -19.50 -5.56 -6.50
C ASN A 33 -19.75 -5.69 -8.00
N ALA A 34 -18.73 -5.47 -8.84
CA ALA A 34 -18.87 -5.62 -10.29
C ALA A 34 -19.28 -7.05 -10.70
N LEU A 35 -18.73 -8.08 -10.06
CA LEU A 35 -19.13 -9.48 -10.33
C LEU A 35 -20.57 -9.77 -9.87
N LEU A 36 -20.98 -9.21 -8.74
CA LEU A 36 -22.36 -9.35 -8.24
C LEU A 36 -23.36 -8.62 -9.14
N ASP A 37 -23.01 -7.46 -9.68
CA ASP A 37 -23.85 -6.73 -10.61
C ASP A 37 -23.93 -7.42 -11.98
N ASP A 38 -22.84 -8.00 -12.47
CA ASP A 38 -22.84 -8.86 -13.66
C ASP A 38 -23.75 -10.09 -13.45
N ASN A 39 -23.70 -10.72 -12.27
CA ASN A 39 -24.59 -11.83 -11.91
C ASN A 39 -26.08 -11.50 -11.90
N LYS A 40 -26.45 -10.23 -11.65
CA LYS A 40 -27.85 -9.76 -11.70
C LYS A 40 -28.32 -9.57 -13.14
N GLN A 41 -27.44 -9.11 -14.03
CA GLN A 41 -27.77 -8.76 -15.41
C GLN A 41 -27.65 -9.95 -16.37
N SER A 42 -26.72 -10.87 -16.09
CA SER A 42 -26.39 -11.99 -16.98
C SER A 42 -27.31 -13.19 -16.78
N LYS A 43 -27.82 -13.73 -17.90
CA LYS A 43 -28.50 -15.05 -17.96
C LYS A 43 -27.52 -16.22 -18.11
N GLN A 44 -26.22 -15.93 -18.26
CA GLN A 44 -25.17 -16.95 -18.40
C GLN A 44 -24.72 -17.49 -17.04
N SER A 45 -23.64 -18.29 -17.03
CA SER A 45 -23.01 -18.83 -15.83
C SER A 45 -22.58 -17.69 -14.89
N LYS A 46 -23.12 -17.71 -13.67
CA LYS A 46 -22.85 -16.73 -12.61
C LYS A 46 -21.53 -17.00 -11.90
N PHE A 47 -20.87 -15.95 -11.43
CA PHE A 47 -19.75 -16.03 -10.49
C PHE A 47 -20.25 -16.54 -9.14
N ASN A 48 -19.78 -17.72 -8.71
CA ASN A 48 -20.10 -18.29 -7.41
C ASN A 48 -19.23 -17.67 -6.29
N LEU A 49 -19.35 -16.35 -6.11
CA LEU A 49 -18.60 -15.59 -5.10
C LEU A 49 -19.08 -15.96 -3.68
N LYS A 50 -18.15 -16.43 -2.83
CA LYS A 50 -18.43 -16.85 -1.45
C LYS A 50 -17.93 -15.90 -0.38
N GLY A 51 -16.85 -15.19 -0.65
CA GLY A 51 -16.28 -14.29 0.34
C GLY A 51 -15.05 -13.55 -0.14
N LEU A 52 -14.61 -12.62 0.71
CA LEU A 52 -13.44 -11.78 0.50
C LEU A 52 -12.44 -12.02 1.64
N VAL A 53 -11.14 -11.98 1.33
CA VAL A 53 -10.06 -12.04 2.33
C VAL A 53 -9.15 -10.84 2.12
N LEU A 54 -9.08 -9.97 3.12
CA LEU A 54 -8.31 -8.73 3.06
C LEU A 54 -7.21 -8.74 4.11
N GLY A 55 -5.95 -8.78 3.69
CA GLY A 55 -4.79 -8.72 4.58
C GLY A 55 -4.25 -7.29 4.71
N ASN A 56 -4.26 -6.72 5.92
CA ASN A 56 -3.83 -5.34 6.18
C ASN A 56 -4.34 -4.33 5.12
N PRO A 57 -5.66 -4.30 4.85
CA PRO A 57 -6.19 -3.47 3.77
C PRO A 57 -6.11 -1.99 4.12
N MET A 58 -5.84 -1.17 3.10
CA MET A 58 -6.24 0.23 3.17
C MET A 58 -7.73 0.30 2.85
N LEU A 59 -8.51 0.80 3.81
CA LEU A 59 -9.96 0.93 3.69
C LEU A 59 -10.34 2.40 3.65
N ARG A 60 -9.81 3.17 4.60
CA ARG A 60 -10.17 4.56 4.83
C ARG A 60 -8.92 5.31 5.28
N LYS A 61 -8.13 5.77 4.30
CA LYS A 61 -6.78 6.34 4.52
C LYS A 61 -6.64 7.20 5.78
N LYS A 62 -7.53 8.16 6.03
CA LYS A 62 -7.44 9.04 7.21
C LYS A 62 -7.64 8.31 8.54
N LEU A 63 -8.60 7.38 8.59
CA LEU A 63 -8.81 6.55 9.78
C LEU A 63 -7.66 5.57 9.95
N ASP A 64 -7.18 4.99 8.85
CA ASP A 64 -6.02 4.09 8.87
C ASP A 64 -4.77 4.85 9.40
N ASP A 65 -4.56 6.10 8.97
CA ASP A 65 -3.48 6.96 9.47
C ASP A 65 -3.67 7.34 10.95
N LEU A 66 -4.89 7.64 11.41
CA LEU A 66 -5.17 7.92 12.82
C LEU A 66 -4.98 6.68 13.71
N ALA A 67 -5.39 5.50 13.24
CA ALA A 67 -5.18 4.24 13.92
C ALA A 67 -3.69 3.90 14.02
N LYS A 68 -2.89 4.25 13.00
CA LYS A 68 -1.42 4.18 13.07
C LYS A 68 -0.87 5.07 14.19
N ILE A 69 -1.37 6.30 14.34
CA ILE A 69 -0.95 7.19 15.45
C ILE A 69 -1.32 6.60 16.81
N ASP A 70 -2.52 6.02 16.95
CA ASP A 70 -2.93 5.30 18.16
C ASP A 70 -2.01 4.12 18.47
N PHE A 71 -1.62 3.36 17.43
CA PHE A 71 -0.64 2.29 17.56
C PHE A 71 0.71 2.83 18.07
N PHE A 72 1.29 3.86 17.44
CA PHE A 72 2.55 4.45 17.87
C PHE A 72 2.51 4.91 19.33
N PHE A 73 1.43 5.57 19.75
CA PHE A 73 1.29 6.01 21.13
C PHE A 73 1.17 4.83 22.10
N SER A 74 0.36 3.81 21.79
CA SER A 74 0.20 2.60 22.61
C SER A 74 1.51 1.82 22.81
N ARG A 75 2.43 1.92 21.84
CA ARG A 75 3.76 1.31 21.86
C ARG A 75 4.85 2.23 22.40
N LYS A 76 4.49 3.42 22.92
CA LYS A 76 5.41 4.45 23.44
C LYS A 76 6.45 4.91 22.41
N MET A 77 6.10 4.87 21.13
CA MET A 77 6.96 5.31 20.03
C MET A 77 6.90 6.83 19.85
N ILE A 78 5.80 7.48 20.27
CA ILE A 78 5.63 8.93 20.31
C ILE A 78 5.25 9.40 21.71
N ASN A 79 5.51 10.67 22.01
CA ASN A 79 5.17 11.26 23.32
C ASN A 79 3.69 11.70 23.39
N SER A 80 3.18 11.91 24.60
CA SER A 80 1.78 12.29 24.84
C SER A 80 1.44 13.69 24.32
N SER A 81 2.39 14.63 24.31
CA SER A 81 2.17 15.99 23.79
C SER A 81 1.83 15.94 22.30
N LEU A 82 2.66 15.25 21.50
CA LEU A 82 2.47 15.10 20.07
C LEU A 82 1.19 14.32 19.76
N TYR A 83 0.93 13.23 20.49
CA TYR A 83 -0.30 12.45 20.34
C TYR A 83 -1.56 13.31 20.57
N ASN A 84 -1.60 14.07 21.67
CA ASN A 84 -2.74 14.93 22.01
C ASN A 84 -2.91 16.07 21.00
N GLU A 85 -1.82 16.65 20.50
CA GLU A 85 -1.89 17.69 19.46
C GLU A 85 -2.45 17.12 18.15
N ILE A 86 -2.00 15.94 17.73
CA ILE A 86 -2.56 15.25 16.55
C ILE A 86 -4.06 14.99 16.76
N LYS A 87 -4.46 14.43 17.90
CA LYS A 87 -5.89 14.16 18.17
C LYS A 87 -6.75 15.43 18.15
N LYS A 88 -6.20 16.58 18.55
CA LYS A 88 -6.88 17.87 18.53
C LYS A 88 -6.96 18.49 17.12
N GLU A 89 -5.88 18.40 16.34
CA GLU A 89 -5.75 19.08 15.04
C GLU A 89 -6.27 18.22 13.87
N CYS A 90 -6.17 16.90 14.00
CA CYS A 90 -6.61 15.92 13.00
C CYS A 90 -8.00 15.34 13.35
N ASN A 91 -8.99 16.22 13.54
CA ASN A 91 -10.38 15.89 13.94
C ASN A 91 -11.24 15.18 12.87
N ALA A 92 -10.69 14.27 12.07
CA ALA A 92 -11.38 13.83 10.87
C ALA A 92 -12.47 12.76 11.11
N ILE A 93 -13.73 13.14 10.93
CA ILE A 93 -14.83 12.24 10.56
C ILE A 93 -15.64 12.96 9.46
N ASP A 94 -15.20 12.86 8.19
CA ASP A 94 -16.15 12.91 7.08
C ASP A 94 -15.89 11.68 6.22
N GLU A 95 -16.83 10.74 6.31
CA GLU A 95 -16.59 9.31 6.22
C GLU A 95 -17.25 8.65 5.01
N ASN A 96 -18.15 9.35 4.31
CA ASN A 96 -18.98 8.75 3.25
C ASN A 96 -18.68 9.27 1.84
N ASN A 97 -17.59 10.01 1.67
CA ASN A 97 -17.40 10.83 0.47
C ASN A 97 -16.50 10.20 -0.60
N TYR A 98 -16.69 8.92 -0.89
CA TYR A 98 -16.30 8.40 -2.21
C TYR A 98 -17.07 9.09 -3.35
N PHE A 99 -18.24 9.67 -3.07
CA PHE A 99 -19.16 10.25 -4.05
C PHE A 99 -19.37 11.77 -3.94
N SER A 100 -18.75 12.46 -2.99
CA SER A 100 -18.88 13.92 -2.87
C SER A 100 -17.76 14.65 -3.57
N SER A 101 -18.14 15.75 -4.19
CA SER A 101 -17.25 16.75 -4.77
C SER A 101 -16.37 17.47 -3.74
N ILE A 102 -16.64 17.32 -2.44
CA ILE A 102 -15.87 17.93 -1.35
C ILE A 102 -14.81 16.92 -0.87
N LYS A 103 -13.64 16.99 -1.50
CA LYS A 103 -12.44 16.32 -0.98
C LYS A 103 -12.08 16.96 0.36
N THR A 104 -12.51 16.36 1.47
CA THR A 104 -11.99 16.75 2.77
C THR A 104 -10.50 16.37 2.78
N THR A 105 -9.61 17.35 2.66
CA THR A 105 -8.17 17.14 2.80
C THR A 105 -7.76 17.53 4.22
N TRP A 106 -6.79 16.83 4.79
CA TRP A 106 -6.20 17.29 6.03
C TRP A 106 -5.53 18.65 5.83
N SER A 107 -5.63 19.50 6.86
CA SER A 107 -4.91 20.77 6.91
C SER A 107 -3.40 20.51 6.78
N ALA A 108 -2.66 21.51 6.30
CA ALA A 108 -1.20 21.43 6.25
C ALA A 108 -0.61 21.13 7.64
N LYS A 109 -1.18 21.74 8.69
CA LYS A 109 -0.79 21.49 10.08
C LYS A 109 -0.97 20.01 10.46
N CYS A 110 -2.13 19.41 10.20
CA CYS A 110 -2.37 17.99 10.52
C CYS A 110 -1.42 17.07 9.73
N LYS A 111 -1.18 17.34 8.44
CA LYS A 111 -0.23 16.57 7.63
C LYS A 111 1.19 16.62 8.21
N ASN A 112 1.63 17.80 8.64
CA ASN A 112 2.96 17.98 9.24
C ASN A 112 3.05 17.24 10.58
N LEU A 113 2.05 17.32 11.44
CA LEU A 113 2.05 16.61 12.73
C LEU A 113 2.08 15.09 12.56
N VAL A 114 1.31 14.54 11.62
CA VAL A 114 1.35 13.10 11.32
C VAL A 114 2.70 12.68 10.76
N PHE A 115 3.31 13.52 9.92
CA PHE A 115 4.66 13.30 9.42
C PHE A 115 5.71 13.36 10.54
N GLU A 116 5.61 14.31 11.47
CA GLU A 116 6.48 14.39 12.65
C GLU A 116 6.33 13.15 13.54
N ALA A 117 5.12 12.62 13.70
CA ALA A 117 4.90 11.37 14.43
C ALA A 117 5.56 10.17 13.75
N ASP A 118 5.53 10.08 12.43
CA ASP A 118 6.24 9.05 11.68
C ASP A 118 7.76 9.12 11.93
N LEU A 119 8.35 10.32 11.87
CA LEU A 119 9.78 10.52 12.16
C LEU A 119 10.13 10.17 13.61
N ALA A 120 9.33 10.64 14.57
CA ALA A 120 9.52 10.38 15.99
C ALA A 120 9.41 8.89 16.32
N ALA A 121 8.42 8.21 15.75
CA ALA A 121 8.15 6.79 15.99
C ALA A 121 9.35 5.90 15.60
N PHE A 122 10.05 6.27 14.52
CA PHE A 122 11.20 5.53 14.01
C PHE A 122 12.55 6.15 14.34
N LYS A 123 12.58 7.24 15.13
CA LYS A 123 13.79 7.97 15.54
C LYS A 123 14.69 8.31 14.35
N THR A 124 14.09 8.81 13.27
CA THR A 124 14.78 9.13 12.02
C THR A 124 14.47 10.56 11.59
N ASP A 125 15.42 11.22 10.94
CA ASP A 125 15.27 12.50 10.25
C ASP A 125 15.10 12.29 8.73
N ALA A 126 15.34 11.07 8.24
CA ALA A 126 15.40 10.77 6.82
C ALA A 126 14.02 10.41 6.26
N HIS A 127 13.54 11.27 5.35
CA HIS A 127 12.29 11.11 4.60
C HIS A 127 12.08 9.73 3.94
N ASN A 128 13.16 9.01 3.61
CA ASN A 128 13.11 7.71 2.93
C ASN A 128 13.18 6.48 3.87
N PHE A 129 13.51 6.67 5.16
CA PHE A 129 13.65 5.56 6.12
C PHE A 129 12.32 5.20 6.81
N SER A 130 11.47 6.20 7.05
CA SER A 130 10.15 6.01 7.68
C SER A 130 9.24 5.04 6.89
N PRO A 131 9.14 5.09 5.54
CA PRO A 131 8.23 4.23 4.78
C PRO A 131 8.50 2.73 4.90
N GLN A 132 9.76 2.30 5.08
CA GLN A 132 10.09 0.86 5.17
C GLN A 132 9.60 0.28 6.50
N LYS A 133 9.81 1.01 7.60
CA LYS A 133 9.39 0.61 8.94
C LYS A 133 7.87 0.65 9.15
N LEU A 134 7.12 1.30 8.25
CA LEU A 134 5.65 1.23 8.26
C LEU A 134 5.12 -0.16 7.89
N PHE A 135 5.88 -0.97 7.14
CA PHE A 135 5.48 -2.34 6.83
C PHE A 135 5.69 -3.28 8.00
N ASP A 136 6.80 -3.13 8.72
CA ASP A 136 7.11 -3.88 9.93
C ASP A 136 7.92 -3.04 10.91
N VAL A 137 7.34 -2.77 12.08
CA VAL A 137 7.93 -1.91 13.10
C VAL A 137 9.01 -2.61 13.93
N PHE A 138 9.04 -3.94 13.93
CA PHE A 138 9.95 -4.75 14.75
C PHE A 138 11.22 -5.14 14.00
N HIS A 139 11.15 -5.35 12.69
CA HIS A 139 12.33 -5.70 11.89
C HIS A 139 13.28 -4.52 11.71
N PRO A 140 14.61 -4.71 11.76
CA PRO A 140 15.57 -3.65 11.50
C PRO A 140 15.36 -3.04 10.10
N PRO A 141 15.70 -1.75 9.90
CA PRO A 141 15.59 -1.15 8.57
C PRO A 141 16.53 -1.85 7.59
N CYS A 142 16.29 -1.66 6.30
CA CYS A 142 17.21 -2.18 5.28
C CYS A 142 18.64 -1.66 5.53
N ALA A 143 19.59 -2.58 5.67
CA ALA A 143 21.01 -2.26 5.82
C ALA A 143 21.71 -2.07 4.46
N GLU A 144 21.10 -2.55 3.36
CA GLU A 144 21.63 -2.38 2.02
C GLU A 144 21.51 -0.95 1.53
N THR A 145 22.49 -0.55 0.73
CA THR A 145 22.51 0.72 0.03
C THR A 145 22.42 0.52 -1.47
N GLU A 146 22.10 1.59 -2.19
CA GLU A 146 22.13 1.56 -3.64
C GLU A 146 23.55 1.31 -4.20
N GLN A 147 24.60 1.72 -3.48
CA GLN A 147 25.98 1.41 -3.86
C GLN A 147 26.26 -0.09 -3.83
N ASP A 148 25.70 -0.82 -2.86
CA ASP A 148 25.84 -2.27 -2.78
C ASP A 148 25.23 -2.97 -4.00
N LEU A 149 24.08 -2.48 -4.47
CA LEU A 149 23.41 -2.99 -5.67
C LEU A 149 24.19 -2.68 -6.94
N ASN A 150 24.75 -1.46 -7.07
CA ASN A 150 25.59 -1.08 -8.20
C ASN A 150 26.88 -1.92 -8.31
N LEU A 151 27.43 -2.36 -7.18
CA LEU A 151 28.61 -3.22 -7.12
C LEU A 151 28.30 -4.69 -7.41
N GLY A 152 27.04 -5.04 -7.71
CA GLY A 152 26.62 -6.41 -8.00
C GLY A 152 26.79 -7.36 -6.83
N LYS A 153 26.82 -6.84 -5.58
CA LYS A 153 26.89 -7.70 -4.39
C LYS A 153 25.67 -8.62 -4.39
N GLN A 154 25.91 -9.94 -4.42
CA GLN A 154 24.82 -10.92 -4.35
C GLN A 154 24.08 -10.74 -3.05
N VAL A 155 22.76 -10.63 -3.17
CA VAL A 155 21.91 -10.33 -2.04
C VAL A 155 21.20 -11.61 -1.58
N PRO A 156 21.24 -11.95 -0.28
CA PRO A 156 20.47 -13.07 0.22
C PRO A 156 18.99 -12.81 0.00
N ILE A 157 18.33 -13.66 -0.79
CA ILE A 157 16.88 -13.75 -0.78
C ILE A 157 16.53 -14.35 0.57
N VAL A 158 16.02 -13.52 1.49
CA VAL A 158 15.59 -13.99 2.79
C VAL A 158 14.27 -14.74 2.58
N SER A 159 14.34 -16.07 2.52
CA SER A 159 13.20 -16.92 2.13
C SER A 159 12.23 -17.18 3.28
N THR A 160 12.60 -16.84 4.51
CA THR A 160 11.87 -17.19 5.74
C THR A 160 11.53 -15.99 6.65
N GLU A 161 12.10 -14.81 6.39
CA GLU A 161 11.85 -13.59 7.16
C GLU A 161 11.38 -12.44 6.25
N VAL A 162 10.92 -11.34 6.86
CA VAL A 162 10.46 -10.15 6.14
C VAL A 162 11.68 -9.43 5.54
N ASP A 163 11.76 -9.39 4.21
CA ASP A 163 12.80 -8.67 3.47
C ASP A 163 12.53 -7.16 3.43
N MET A 164 13.06 -6.44 4.42
CA MET A 164 12.93 -4.97 4.53
C MET A 164 13.64 -4.21 3.41
N CYS A 165 14.55 -4.85 2.67
CA CYS A 165 15.26 -4.26 1.53
C CYS A 165 14.51 -4.41 0.20
N HIS A 166 13.40 -5.16 0.17
CA HIS A 166 12.62 -5.37 -1.04
C HIS A 166 12.23 -4.06 -1.76
N PRO A 167 11.72 -3.01 -1.08
CA PRO A 167 11.37 -1.75 -1.75
C PRO A 167 12.57 -1.07 -2.44
N LEU A 168 13.76 -1.10 -1.81
CA LEU A 168 14.99 -0.54 -2.37
C LEU A 168 15.38 -1.27 -3.66
N ARG A 169 15.39 -2.60 -3.62
CA ARG A 169 15.76 -3.45 -4.77
C ARG A 169 14.77 -3.31 -5.92
N VAL A 170 13.48 -3.26 -5.62
CA VAL A 170 12.41 -3.00 -6.62
C VAL A 170 12.61 -1.64 -7.28
N GLN A 171 12.84 -0.60 -6.49
CA GLN A 171 13.09 0.75 -7.03
C GLN A 171 14.35 0.78 -7.90
N PHE A 172 15.44 0.15 -7.46
CA PHE A 172 16.67 0.03 -8.24
C PHE A 172 16.42 -0.70 -9.58
N TYR A 173 15.81 -1.89 -9.53
CA TYR A 173 15.53 -2.70 -10.72
C TYR A 173 14.68 -1.96 -11.76
N PHE A 174 13.60 -1.29 -11.35
CA PHE A 174 12.75 -0.54 -12.28
C PHE A 174 13.41 0.74 -12.83
N ASN A 175 14.54 1.16 -12.27
CA ASN A 175 15.35 2.27 -12.77
C ASN A 175 16.54 1.82 -13.64
N LEU A 176 16.73 0.52 -13.87
CA LEU A 176 17.70 0.03 -14.84
C LEU A 176 17.27 0.39 -16.27
N PRO A 177 18.18 0.89 -17.14
CA PRO A 177 17.84 1.30 -18.50
C PRO A 177 17.17 0.20 -19.34
N GLU A 178 17.67 -1.03 -19.25
CA GLU A 178 17.15 -2.20 -19.95
C GLU A 178 15.73 -2.58 -19.47
N VAL A 179 15.47 -2.43 -18.18
CA VAL A 179 14.15 -2.69 -17.59
C VAL A 179 13.19 -1.60 -18.05
N GLN A 180 13.55 -0.32 -17.91
CA GLN A 180 12.74 0.81 -18.41
C GLN A 180 12.41 0.68 -19.90
N LYS A 181 13.34 0.20 -20.71
CA LYS A 181 13.10 -0.10 -22.13
C LYS A 181 12.08 -1.22 -22.32
N ALA A 182 12.19 -2.31 -21.54
CA ALA A 182 11.33 -3.48 -21.67
C ALA A 182 9.88 -3.23 -21.24
N PHE A 183 9.63 -2.50 -20.14
CA PHE A 183 8.26 -2.17 -19.71
C PHE A 183 7.74 -0.84 -20.28
N HIS A 184 8.53 -0.19 -21.14
CA HIS A 184 8.23 1.12 -21.69
C HIS A 184 8.05 2.21 -20.61
N GLY A 185 8.83 2.16 -19.55
CA GLY A 185 8.77 3.10 -18.43
C GLY A 185 9.28 4.50 -18.72
N ASN A 186 10.15 4.62 -19.71
CA ASN A 186 10.83 5.87 -20.06
C ASN A 186 10.66 6.18 -21.56
N GLN A 187 9.40 6.23 -22.02
CA GLN A 187 9.07 6.56 -23.41
C GLN A 187 9.31 8.04 -23.76
N THR A 188 9.38 8.92 -22.75
CA THR A 188 9.40 10.38 -22.93
C THR A 188 10.69 11.06 -22.46
N ASN A 189 11.76 10.31 -22.19
CA ASN A 189 12.98 10.83 -21.56
C ASN A 189 12.69 11.57 -20.25
N LEU A 190 12.27 10.81 -19.24
CA LEU A 190 12.08 11.29 -17.88
C LEU A 190 13.37 11.92 -17.35
N SER A 191 13.30 13.17 -16.88
CA SER A 191 14.41 13.88 -16.25
C SER A 191 14.66 13.46 -14.80
N TYR A 192 13.87 12.53 -14.29
CA TYR A 192 13.89 12.05 -12.91
C TYR A 192 13.75 10.53 -12.87
N ARG A 193 14.13 9.94 -11.73
CA ARG A 193 14.00 8.50 -11.50
C ARG A 193 12.54 8.07 -11.53
N TRP A 194 12.26 6.96 -12.20
CA TRP A 194 10.95 6.35 -12.20
C TRP A 194 10.56 5.96 -10.77
N LYS A 195 9.32 6.29 -10.39
CA LYS A 195 8.70 5.90 -9.13
C LYS A 195 7.38 5.21 -9.43
N GLY A 196 7.13 4.10 -8.75
CA GLY A 196 5.83 3.46 -8.80
C GLY A 196 4.80 4.25 -7.98
N TYR A 197 3.50 4.01 -8.22
CA TYR A 197 2.43 4.59 -7.40
C TYR A 197 2.41 4.10 -5.94
N PHE A 198 3.30 3.17 -5.58
CA PHE A 198 3.35 2.50 -4.28
C PHE A 198 4.70 2.65 -3.55
N THR A 199 5.57 3.57 -4.01
CA THR A 199 6.89 3.88 -3.42
C THR A 199 7.03 5.36 -3.11
#